data_AF-A0A669QRK7-F1
#
_entry.id   AF-A0A669QRK7-F1
#
_cell.length_a   1.000
_cell.length_b   1.000
_cell.length_c   1.000
_cell.angle_alpha   90.00
_cell.angle_beta   90.00
_cell.angle_gamma   90.00
#
_symmetry.space_group_name_H-M   'P 1'
#
loop_
_entity.id
_entity.type
_entity.pdbx_description
1 polymer ?
#
loop_
_entity_poly.entity_id
_entity_poly.type
_entity_poly.pdbx_seq_one_letter_code
_entity_poly.pdbx_strand_id
1 'polypeptide(L)'
;PGPYRMRLCVSFESFHSHSFSPFPGWALQQSPDSVVRRGDSLTLNCSNKESGTWTMYWYKLPVGKNASLQLVVFSVEGTKAEFEEEFRSRFQSSGTKANSLSVTIDHVVLSDSGTYFCAKQDTL
;
A
#
# COMPACT_ATOMS: atom_id res chain seq x y z
N PRO A 1 21.03 -9.22 -22.21
CA PRO A 1 20.45 -8.98 -20.87
C PRO A 1 19.49 -7.77 -20.91
N GLY A 2 18.20 -8.04 -21.13
CA GLY A 2 17.17 -6.99 -21.23
C GLY A 2 16.87 -6.29 -19.89
N PRO A 3 16.23 -5.11 -19.90
CA PRO A 3 15.91 -4.40 -18.66
C PRO A 3 14.87 -5.21 -17.88
N TYR A 4 15.25 -5.69 -16.69
CA TYR A 4 14.35 -6.40 -15.79
C TYR A 4 13.14 -5.49 -15.46
N ARG A 5 11.93 -5.96 -15.80
CA ARG A 5 10.66 -5.28 -15.52
C ARG A 5 9.97 -5.97 -14.35
N MET A 6 9.44 -5.19 -13.42
CA MET A 6 8.70 -5.70 -12.25
C MET A 6 7.27 -5.20 -12.31
N ARG A 7 6.33 -6.03 -11.88
CA ARG A 7 4.93 -5.62 -11.71
C ARG A 7 4.69 -5.36 -10.24
N LEU A 8 4.18 -4.16 -9.96
CA LEU A 8 3.57 -3.82 -8.70
C LEU A 8 2.07 -3.75 -8.98
N CYS A 9 1.34 -4.72 -8.44
CA CYS A 9 -0.11 -4.77 -8.54
C CYS A 9 -0.69 -4.22 -7.24
N VAL A 10 -1.76 -3.46 -7.32
CA VAL A 10 -2.57 -3.05 -6.19
C VAL A 10 -3.86 -3.87 -6.22
N SER A 11 -4.00 -4.87 -5.34
CA SER A 11 -5.21 -5.71 -5.31
C SER A 11 -6.32 -5.18 -4.39
N PHE A 12 -7.54 -5.08 -4.94
CA PHE A 12 -8.78 -4.87 -4.18
C PHE A 12 -9.30 -6.22 -3.66
N GLU A 13 -8.90 -6.66 -2.48
CA GLU A 13 -9.55 -7.82 -1.82
C GLU A 13 -10.48 -7.36 -0.70
N SER A 14 -11.76 -7.74 -0.83
CA SER A 14 -12.84 -7.47 0.12
C SER A 14 -12.99 -8.64 1.10
N PHE A 15 -12.44 -8.55 2.31
CA PHE A 15 -12.89 -9.38 3.43
C PHE A 15 -14.02 -8.66 4.17
N HIS A 16 -15.27 -8.80 3.69
CA HIS A 16 -16.45 -8.35 4.45
C HIS A 16 -17.02 -9.50 5.26
N SER A 17 -16.87 -9.44 6.58
CA SER A 17 -17.78 -10.12 7.50
C SER A 17 -19.09 -9.33 7.55
N HIS A 18 -20.10 -9.83 6.82
CA HIS A 18 -21.53 -9.55 6.91
C HIS A 18 -21.99 -8.23 7.56
N SER A 19 -22.28 -7.21 6.73
CA SER A 19 -23.43 -6.30 6.89
C SER A 19 -23.68 -5.54 5.59
N PHE A 20 -24.89 -5.66 5.05
CA PHE A 20 -25.32 -5.10 3.77
C PHE A 20 -25.41 -3.57 3.83
N SER A 21 -24.54 -2.86 3.10
CA SER A 21 -24.73 -1.45 2.72
C SER A 21 -25.00 -1.35 1.20
N PRO A 22 -25.92 -0.47 0.74
CA PRO A 22 -26.44 -0.49 -0.64
C PRO A 22 -25.56 0.24 -1.66
N PHE A 23 -24.36 0.70 -1.28
CA PHE A 23 -23.41 1.32 -2.21
C PHE A 23 -22.27 0.34 -2.50
N PRO A 24 -22.17 -0.23 -3.73
CA PRO A 24 -21.01 -1.00 -4.13
C PRO A 24 -19.88 -0.02 -4.50
N GLY A 25 -19.34 0.63 -3.48
CA GLY A 25 -18.21 1.54 -3.58
C GLY A 25 -17.26 1.18 -2.47
N TRP A 26 -16.27 0.36 -2.80
CA TRP A 26 -15.04 0.13 -2.04
C TRP A 26 -14.67 1.35 -1.17
N ALA A 27 -14.33 1.14 0.11
CA ALA A 27 -13.95 2.24 0.99
C ALA A 27 -12.57 2.83 0.63
N LEU A 28 -11.64 1.99 0.14
CA LEU A 28 -10.24 2.34 -0.17
C LEU A 28 -9.94 2.29 -1.67
N GLN A 29 -9.47 3.41 -2.24
CA GLN A 29 -8.94 3.47 -3.61
C GLN A 29 -7.44 3.27 -3.54
N GLN A 30 -6.88 2.39 -4.36
CA GLN A 30 -5.44 2.21 -4.47
C GLN A 30 -4.95 2.26 -5.92
N SER A 31 -3.78 2.85 -6.14
CA SER A 31 -3.19 3.06 -7.47
C SER A 31 -1.68 3.32 -7.38
N PRO A 32 -0.93 3.18 -8.49
CA PRO A 32 -1.29 2.53 -9.74
C PRO A 32 -0.90 1.04 -9.77
N ASP A 33 -1.58 0.26 -10.61
CA ASP A 33 -0.99 -0.96 -11.16
C ASP A 33 0.09 -0.54 -12.16
N SER A 34 1.33 -0.96 -11.96
CA SER A 34 2.45 -0.46 -12.76
C SER A 34 3.52 -1.49 -13.05
N VAL A 35 4.13 -1.32 -14.23
CA VAL A 35 5.29 -2.08 -14.65
C VAL A 35 6.48 -1.13 -14.69
N VAL A 36 7.39 -1.28 -13.72
CA VAL A 36 8.55 -0.39 -13.55
C VAL A 36 9.85 -1.13 -13.86
N ARG A 37 10.90 -0.37 -14.19
CA ARG A 37 12.25 -0.90 -14.41
C ARG A 37 13.05 -0.79 -13.12
N ARG A 38 14.10 -1.62 -13.01
CA ARG A 38 15.01 -1.55 -11.87
C ARG A 38 15.63 -0.15 -11.81
N GLY A 39 15.59 0.48 -10.65
CA GLY A 39 16.11 1.83 -10.41
C GLY A 39 15.09 2.95 -10.61
N ASP A 40 13.91 2.67 -11.16
CA ASP A 40 12.82 3.67 -11.22
C ASP A 40 12.31 3.98 -9.81
N SER A 41 11.67 5.14 -9.63
CA SER A 41 10.87 5.45 -8.45
C SER A 41 9.39 5.34 -8.77
N LEU A 42 8.59 4.84 -7.83
CA LEU A 42 7.13 4.72 -7.95
C LEU A 42 6.46 5.20 -6.66
N THR A 43 5.34 5.89 -6.79
CA THR A 43 4.47 6.22 -5.65
C THR A 43 3.18 5.41 -5.70
N LEU A 44 2.94 4.64 -4.65
CA LEU A 44 1.67 3.97 -4.38
C LEU A 44 0.78 4.91 -3.57
N ASN A 45 -0.44 5.11 -4.03
CA ASN A 45 -1.41 5.99 -3.39
C ASN A 45 -2.59 5.16 -2.90
N CYS A 46 -2.98 5.38 -1.66
CA CYS A 46 -4.22 4.87 -1.09
C CYS A 46 -5.07 6.01 -0.54
N SER A 47 -6.36 6.04 -0.85
CA SER A 47 -7.30 7.05 -0.35
C SER A 47 -8.60 6.42 0.12
N ASN A 48 -9.04 6.73 1.34
CA ASN A 48 -10.33 6.34 1.88
C ASN A 48 -11.38 7.43 1.56
N LYS A 49 -12.54 7.01 1.04
CA LYS A 49 -13.66 7.93 0.73
C LYS A 49 -14.54 8.24 1.93
N GLU A 50 -14.43 7.46 2.99
CA GLU A 50 -15.22 7.67 4.21
C GLU A 50 -14.60 8.77 5.08
N SER A 51 -15.45 9.61 5.66
CA SER A 51 -15.05 10.58 6.67
C SER A 51 -14.75 9.88 8.00
N GLY A 52 -13.71 10.32 8.69
CA GLY A 52 -13.30 9.76 9.99
C GLY A 52 -11.79 9.86 10.16
N THR A 53 -11.30 9.59 11.36
CA THR A 53 -9.87 9.44 11.65
C THR A 53 -9.52 7.96 11.58
N TRP A 54 -8.57 7.63 10.73
CA TRP A 54 -8.19 6.24 10.45
C TRP A 54 -6.71 6.02 10.66
N THR A 55 -6.36 4.82 11.13
CA THR A 55 -5.02 4.29 10.95
C THR A 55 -4.98 3.59 9.60
N MET A 56 -4.08 4.00 8.72
CA MET A 56 -3.91 3.41 7.39
C MET A 56 -2.62 2.59 7.32
N TYR A 57 -2.65 1.54 6.51
CA TYR A 57 -1.57 0.57 6.37
C TYR A 57 -1.28 0.29 4.90
N TRP A 58 -0.01 0.01 4.61
CA TRP A 58 0.40 -0.65 3.39
C TRP A 58 1.03 -2.00 3.72
N TYR A 59 0.54 -3.03 3.06
CA TYR A 59 1.12 -4.36 3.08
C TYR A 59 1.68 -4.71 1.71
N LYS A 60 2.65 -5.64 1.70
CA LYS A 60 3.23 -6.24 0.52
C LYS A 60 3.12 -7.75 0.61
N LEU A 61 2.63 -8.38 -0.44
CA LEU A 61 2.70 -9.81 -0.68
C LEU A 61 3.74 -10.07 -1.77
N PRO A 62 4.94 -10.54 -1.43
CA PRO A 62 5.97 -10.88 -2.41
C PRO A 62 5.52 -11.98 -3.38
N VAL A 63 6.15 -12.06 -4.55
CA VAL A 63 5.92 -13.16 -5.50
C VAL A 63 6.66 -14.42 -5.03
N GLY A 64 5.93 -15.49 -4.70
CA GLY A 64 6.53 -16.79 -4.34
C GLY A 64 5.52 -17.78 -3.75
N LYS A 65 5.81 -19.08 -3.84
CA LYS A 65 4.88 -20.15 -3.37
C LYS A 65 4.61 -20.14 -1.86
N ASN A 66 5.49 -19.53 -1.05
CA ASN A 66 5.39 -19.46 0.41
C ASN A 66 5.51 -18.00 0.91
N ALA A 67 5.12 -17.03 0.08
CA ALA A 67 5.17 -15.63 0.48
C ALA A 67 4.11 -15.33 1.55
N SER A 68 4.52 -14.65 2.62
CA SER A 68 3.61 -14.10 3.63
C SER A 68 3.38 -12.62 3.41
N LEU A 69 2.24 -12.13 3.90
CA LEU A 69 1.93 -10.71 3.89
C LEU A 69 2.86 -9.97 4.86
N GLN A 70 3.53 -8.93 4.39
CA GLN A 70 4.48 -8.12 5.16
C GLN A 70 3.89 -6.72 5.35
N LEU A 71 3.90 -6.21 6.59
CA LEU A 71 3.62 -4.81 6.84
C LEU A 71 4.78 -3.97 6.28
N VAL A 72 4.47 -2.95 5.50
CA VAL A 72 5.48 -2.02 4.96
C VAL A 72 5.53 -0.78 5.84
N VAL A 73 4.35 -0.18 6.05
CA VAL A 73 4.20 1.06 6.78
C VAL A 73 2.78 1.20 7.32
N PHE A 74 2.66 1.87 8.46
CA PHE A 74 1.39 2.37 8.93
C PHE A 74 1.50 3.83 9.38
N SER A 75 0.37 4.51 9.43
CA SER A 75 0.30 5.89 9.93
C SER A 75 -1.09 6.17 10.46
N VAL A 76 -1.14 6.74 11.66
CA VAL A 76 -2.33 7.41 12.20
C VAL A 76 -2.44 8.78 11.51
N GLU A 77 -3.65 9.24 11.26
CA GLU A 77 -3.86 10.56 10.68
C GLU A 77 -3.22 11.68 11.52
N GLY A 78 -2.43 12.53 10.86
CA GLY A 78 -1.70 13.62 11.51
C GLY A 78 -0.39 13.21 12.18
N THR A 79 -0.02 11.93 12.20
CA THR A 79 1.27 11.46 12.71
C THR A 79 2.26 11.16 11.58
N LYS A 80 3.52 10.91 11.96
CA LYS A 80 4.53 10.41 11.00
C LYS A 80 4.26 8.95 10.67
N ALA A 81 4.59 8.57 9.44
CA ALA A 81 4.57 7.19 9.00
C ALA A 81 5.63 6.35 9.73
N GLU A 82 5.24 5.15 10.18
CA GLU A 82 6.10 4.18 10.83
C GLU A 82 6.36 3.00 9.90
N PHE A 83 7.58 2.90 9.40
CA PHE A 83 8.03 1.82 8.52
C PHE A 83 8.61 0.65 9.31
N GLU A 84 8.37 -0.56 8.80
CA GLU A 84 9.10 -1.75 9.22
C GLU A 84 10.58 -1.67 8.81
N GLU A 85 11.46 -2.32 9.58
CA GLU A 85 12.92 -2.17 9.46
C GLU A 85 13.44 -2.46 8.05
N GLU A 86 12.90 -3.47 7.38
CA GLU A 86 13.27 -3.86 6.01
C GLU A 86 13.01 -2.75 4.98
N PHE A 87 12.04 -1.87 5.22
CA PHE A 87 11.56 -0.88 4.26
C PHE A 87 12.09 0.54 4.51
N ARG A 88 12.59 0.84 5.72
CA ARG A 88 13.01 2.18 6.17
C ARG A 88 14.03 2.90 5.27
N SER A 89 14.85 2.17 4.52
CA SER A 89 15.95 2.75 3.75
C SER A 89 15.52 3.31 2.39
N ARG A 90 14.51 2.71 1.76
CA ARG A 90 14.09 3.03 0.37
C ARG A 90 12.65 3.48 0.23
N PHE A 91 11.82 3.21 1.24
CA PHE A 91 10.42 3.58 1.22
C PHE A 91 10.23 4.86 2.03
N GLN A 92 9.45 5.77 1.48
CA GLN A 92 9.22 7.10 2.04
C GLN A 92 7.73 7.43 2.06
N SER A 93 7.28 8.08 3.12
CA SER A 93 5.90 8.56 3.24
C SER A 93 5.85 9.79 4.12
N SER A 94 4.92 10.70 3.80
CA SER A 94 4.63 11.86 4.65
C SER A 94 3.60 11.58 5.75
N GLY A 95 3.23 10.32 5.96
CA GLY A 95 2.12 9.94 6.84
C GLY A 95 0.75 10.11 6.19
N THR A 96 -0.28 9.66 6.91
CA THR A 96 -1.68 9.76 6.49
C THR A 96 -2.15 11.21 6.58
N LYS A 97 -2.69 11.73 5.48
CA LYS A 97 -3.26 13.07 5.37
C LYS A 97 -4.55 13.04 4.58
N ALA A 98 -5.60 13.67 5.09
CA ALA A 98 -6.91 13.72 4.43
C ALA A 98 -7.35 12.33 3.96
N ASN A 99 -7.32 11.36 4.89
CA ASN A 99 -7.69 9.97 4.64
C ASN A 99 -6.91 9.27 3.52
N SER A 100 -5.70 9.75 3.22
CA SER A 100 -4.84 9.20 2.18
C SER A 100 -3.44 8.90 2.70
N LEU A 101 -2.95 7.70 2.39
CA LEU A 101 -1.59 7.25 2.70
C LEU A 101 -0.85 6.92 1.41
N SER A 102 0.14 7.75 1.10
CA SER A 102 1.00 7.58 -0.09
C SER A 102 2.39 7.10 0.31
N VAL A 103 2.94 6.16 -0.45
CA VAL A 103 4.27 5.57 -0.21
C VAL A 103 5.07 5.62 -1.49
N THR A 104 6.21 6.30 -1.45
CA THR A 104 7.17 6.32 -2.54
C THR A 104 8.23 5.26 -2.30
N ILE A 105 8.47 4.45 -3.32
CA ILE A 105 9.54 3.45 -3.37
C ILE A 105 10.63 4.01 -4.26
N ASP A 106 11.77 4.33 -3.67
CA ASP A 106 12.93 4.79 -4.42
C ASP A 106 13.82 3.61 -4.86
N HIS A 107 14.39 3.74 -6.05
CA HIS A 107 15.29 2.75 -6.65
C HIS A 107 14.71 1.33 -6.57
N VAL A 108 13.57 1.09 -7.23
CA VAL A 108 12.86 -0.18 -7.20
C VAL A 108 13.78 -1.35 -7.61
N VAL A 109 13.75 -2.44 -6.85
CA VAL A 109 14.52 -3.66 -7.10
C VAL A 109 13.62 -4.87 -7.34
N LEU A 110 14.19 -5.97 -7.84
CA LEU A 110 13.41 -7.17 -8.19
C LEU A 110 12.59 -7.74 -7.03
N SER A 111 13.12 -7.67 -5.80
CA SER A 111 12.43 -8.13 -4.60
C SER A 111 11.22 -7.28 -4.22
N ASP A 112 11.07 -6.07 -4.78
CA ASP A 112 9.89 -5.23 -4.60
C ASP A 112 8.71 -5.68 -5.44
N SER A 113 8.91 -6.57 -6.42
CA SER A 113 7.81 -7.13 -7.19
C SER A 113 6.87 -7.91 -6.26
N GLY A 114 5.58 -7.62 -6.38
CA GLY A 114 4.56 -8.22 -5.53
C GLY A 114 3.23 -7.48 -5.65
N THR A 115 2.29 -7.92 -4.84
CA THR A 115 0.99 -7.27 -4.71
C THR A 115 1.00 -6.42 -3.45
N TYR A 116 0.65 -5.14 -3.58
CA TYR A 116 0.54 -4.21 -2.49
C TYR A 116 -0.93 -4.03 -2.11
N PHE A 117 -1.22 -3.99 -0.82
CA PHE A 117 -2.57 -3.88 -0.29
C PHE A 117 -2.64 -2.71 0.68
N CYS A 118 -3.65 -1.88 0.50
CA CYS A 118 -3.98 -0.87 1.49
C CYS A 118 -5.04 -1.41 2.46
N ALA A 119 -4.89 -1.10 3.74
CA ALA A 119 -5.90 -1.37 4.74
C ALA A 119 -6.14 -0.14 5.63
N LYS A 120 -7.26 -0.12 6.33
CA LYS A 120 -7.60 0.90 7.32
C LYS A 120 -8.19 0.27 8.57
N GLN A 121 -8.03 0.94 9.70
CA GLN A 121 -8.65 0.60 10.98
C GLN A 121 -9.18 1.88 11.62
N ASP A 122 -10.38 1.82 12.21
CA ASP A 122 -10.91 2.90 13.05
C ASP A 122 -9.94 3.19 14.20
N THR A 123 -9.65 4.47 14.45
CA THR A 123 -8.80 4.90 15.57
C THR A 123 -9.63 5.18 16.85
N LEU A 124 -10.96 5.05 16.79
CA LEU A 124 -11.91 5.30 17.89
C LEU A 124 -12.31 4.03 18.64
#